data_AF-A0A1F8HVN7-F1
#
_entry.id   AF-A0A1F8HVN7-F1
#
_cell.length_a   1.000
_cell.length_b   1.000
_cell.length_c   1.000
_cell.angle_alpha   90.00
_cell.angle_beta   90.00
_cell.angle_gamma   90.00
#
_symmetry.space_group_name_H-M   'P 1'
#
loop_
_entity.id
_entity.type
_entity.pdbx_description
1 polymer ?
#
loop_
_entity_poly.entity_id
_entity_poly.type
_entity_poly.pdbx_seq_one_letter_code
_entity_poly.pdbx_strand_id
1 'polypeptide(L)'
;MIAEHTVVATAYSSTPDQTDDTPFTTASGTTVRDGIVATNFLPFGTLIRIPKLFGDKIFVVEDRMNRRYKTRIDIWFPERELAKIFGIKKVSIEVVAMAPQN
;
A
#
# COMPACT_ATOMS: atom_id res chain seq x y z
N MET A 1 6.15 4.73 18.98
CA MET A 1 7.54 4.43 18.58
C MET A 1 7.56 4.31 17.08
N ILE A 2 8.49 4.97 16.39
CA ILE A 2 8.67 4.80 14.95
C ILE A 2 9.53 3.55 14.76
N ALA A 3 9.02 2.56 14.02
CA ALA A 3 9.77 1.37 13.65
C ALA A 3 10.14 1.43 12.16
N GLU A 4 11.43 1.24 11.85
CA GLU A 4 11.94 1.28 10.48
C GLU A 4 12.10 -0.13 9.91
N HIS A 5 11.61 -0.35 8.68
CA HIS A 5 11.72 -1.64 7.99
C HIS A 5 12.18 -1.44 6.54
N THR A 6 13.14 -2.27 6.10
CA THR A 6 13.47 -2.39 4.67
C THR A 6 12.59 -3.44 4.02
N VAL A 7 11.82 -3.06 3.01
CA VAL A 7 10.87 -3.93 2.30
C VAL A 7 11.00 -3.79 0.79
N VAL A 8 10.49 -4.77 0.05
CA VAL A 8 10.27 -4.63 -1.40
C VAL A 8 8.93 -3.93 -1.59
N ALA A 9 8.95 -2.79 -2.29
CA ALA A 9 7.77 -2.07 -2.73
C ALA A 9 7.50 -2.35 -4.21
N THR A 10 6.23 -2.60 -4.50
CA THR A 10 5.65 -2.63 -5.85
C THR A 10 4.53 -1.59 -5.93
N ALA A 11 3.91 -1.49 -7.11
CA ALA A 11 2.74 -0.66 -7.30
C ALA A 11 1.65 -1.43 -8.05
N TYR A 12 0.40 -1.13 -7.72
CA TYR A 12 -0.79 -1.65 -8.38
C TYR A 12 -1.78 -0.53 -8.70
N SER A 13 -2.72 -0.81 -9.60
CA SER A 13 -3.81 0.11 -9.95
C SER A 13 -5.12 -0.67 -10.08
N SER A 14 -6.22 -0.04 -9.67
CA SER A 14 -7.57 -0.60 -9.75
C SER A 14 -8.18 -0.50 -11.15
N THR A 15 -7.42 -0.85 -12.19
CA THR A 15 -7.98 -0.85 -13.55
C THR A 15 -8.84 -2.12 -13.73
N PRO A 16 -10.08 -2.01 -14.25
CA PRO A 16 -11.02 -3.14 -14.32
C PRO A 16 -10.48 -4.37 -15.07
N ASP A 17 -9.45 -4.20 -15.90
CA ASP A 17 -8.74 -5.29 -16.59
C ASP A 17 -7.82 -6.12 -15.67
N GLN A 18 -7.70 -5.77 -14.38
CA GLN A 18 -6.83 -6.43 -13.41
C GLN A 18 -7.56 -6.96 -12.16
N THR A 19 -8.87 -6.73 -12.01
CA THR A 19 -9.64 -7.04 -10.81
C THR A 19 -10.93 -7.80 -11.15
N ASP A 20 -11.52 -8.49 -10.16
CA ASP A 20 -12.86 -9.09 -10.28
C ASP A 20 -13.97 -8.02 -10.23
N ASP A 21 -15.21 -8.45 -9.95
CA ASP A 21 -16.44 -7.64 -10.04
C ASP A 21 -16.45 -6.34 -9.19
N THR A 22 -15.47 -6.10 -8.30
CA THR A 22 -15.34 -4.85 -7.52
C THR A 22 -13.92 -4.25 -7.53
N PRO A 23 -13.48 -3.61 -8.64
CA PRO A 23 -12.10 -3.09 -8.80
C PRO A 23 -11.65 -2.08 -7.74
N PHE A 24 -12.62 -1.37 -7.19
CA PHE A 24 -12.41 -0.17 -6.39
C PHE A 24 -12.64 -0.40 -4.89
N THR A 25 -12.86 -1.64 -4.46
CA THR A 25 -13.05 -1.99 -3.05
C THR A 25 -11.80 -2.67 -2.50
N THR A 26 -11.24 -2.15 -1.43
CA THR A 26 -10.07 -2.73 -0.73
C THR A 26 -10.44 -3.94 0.11
N ALA A 27 -9.44 -4.72 0.54
CA ALA A 27 -9.66 -5.79 1.51
C ALA A 27 -10.20 -5.33 2.88
N SER A 28 -10.09 -4.05 3.24
CA SER A 28 -10.75 -3.48 4.43
C SER A 28 -12.17 -2.97 4.17
N GLY A 29 -12.70 -3.12 2.95
CA GLY A 29 -14.05 -2.70 2.57
C GLY A 29 -14.19 -1.20 2.25
N THR A 30 -13.09 -0.48 2.05
CA THR A 30 -13.08 0.95 1.69
C THR A 30 -12.95 1.15 0.18
N THR A 31 -13.34 2.32 -0.32
CA THR A 31 -13.05 2.69 -1.71
C THR A 31 -11.59 3.07 -1.87
N VAL A 32 -10.97 2.60 -2.96
CA VAL A 32 -9.59 2.95 -3.27
C VAL A 32 -9.39 4.46 -3.45
N ARG A 33 -8.25 4.96 -2.97
CA ARG A 33 -7.86 6.37 -3.03
C ARG A 33 -6.35 6.51 -2.87
N ASP A 34 -5.86 7.69 -3.20
CA ASP A 34 -4.45 8.03 -2.96
C ASP A 34 -4.07 7.86 -1.49
N GLY A 35 -2.91 7.25 -1.24
CA GLY A 35 -2.43 6.93 0.11
C GLY A 35 -2.78 5.54 0.62
N ILE A 36 -3.38 4.66 -0.19
CA ILE A 36 -3.56 3.26 0.19
C ILE A 36 -2.30 2.43 -0.11
N VAL A 37 -2.02 1.49 0.80
CA VAL A 37 -1.00 0.47 0.60
C VAL A 37 -1.55 -0.92 0.95
N ALA A 38 -1.16 -1.92 0.17
CA ALA A 38 -1.43 -3.33 0.44
C ALA A 38 -0.22 -3.98 1.12
N THR A 39 -0.46 -4.80 2.14
CA THR A 39 0.59 -5.63 2.77
C THR A 39 -0.04 -6.76 3.60
N ASN A 40 0.68 -7.86 3.78
CA ASN A 40 0.21 -9.00 4.60
C ASN A 40 0.84 -9.08 6.00
N PHE A 41 1.88 -8.27 6.29
CA PHE A 41 2.60 -8.34 7.56
C PHE A 41 2.28 -7.20 8.53
N LEU A 42 1.55 -6.17 8.09
CA LEU A 42 1.05 -5.11 8.96
C LEU A 42 -0.47 -5.21 9.11
N PRO A 43 -1.02 -4.96 10.32
CA PRO A 43 -2.46 -4.88 10.53
C PRO A 43 -3.15 -3.85 9.62
N PHE A 44 -4.45 -4.00 9.41
CA PHE A 44 -5.24 -2.93 8.77
C PHE A 44 -5.22 -1.68 9.64
N GLY A 45 -5.26 -0.51 9.00
CA GLY A 45 -5.19 0.79 9.65
C GLY A 45 -3.77 1.20 10.07
N THR A 46 -2.74 0.37 9.89
CA THR A 46 -1.37 0.82 10.15
C THR A 46 -1.01 1.99 9.24
N LEU A 47 -0.47 3.05 9.83
CA LEU A 47 0.01 4.24 9.13
C LEU A 47 1.52 4.12 8.90
N ILE A 48 1.93 4.23 7.64
CA ILE A 48 3.34 4.17 7.26
C ILE A 48 3.77 5.40 6.46
N ARG A 49 5.06 5.69 6.46
CA ARG A 49 5.71 6.65 5.56
C ARG A 49 6.77 5.96 4.73
N ILE A 50 7.10 6.57 3.60
CA ILE A 50 8.22 6.17 2.74
C ILE A 50 9.02 7.44 2.40
N PRO A 51 9.82 7.98 3.36
CA PRO A 51 10.32 9.35 3.27
C PRO A 51 11.16 9.63 2.02
N LYS A 52 12.00 8.66 1.62
CA LYS A 52 12.88 8.80 0.45
C LYS A 52 12.13 8.93 -0.89
N LEU A 53 10.87 8.50 -0.95
CA LEU A 53 10.07 8.54 -2.19
C LEU A 53 8.92 9.53 -2.13
N PHE A 54 8.30 9.70 -0.96
CA PHE A 54 7.07 10.49 -0.81
C PHE A 54 7.11 11.50 0.35
N GLY A 55 8.28 11.75 0.95
CA GLY A 55 8.46 12.75 2.00
C GLY A 55 7.61 12.48 3.25
N ASP A 56 6.74 13.42 3.60
CA ASP A 56 5.84 13.34 4.76
C ASP A 56 4.50 12.66 4.47
N LYS A 57 4.28 12.16 3.25
CA LYS A 57 3.04 11.48 2.89
C LYS A 57 2.81 10.23 3.75
N ILE A 58 1.62 10.16 4.33
CA ILE A 58 1.13 9.01 5.08
C ILE A 58 0.38 8.06 4.16
N PHE A 59 0.69 6.79 4.27
CA PHE A 59 -0.05 5.70 3.67
C PHE A 59 -0.76 4.89 4.74
N VAL A 60 -1.95 4.40 4.43
CA VAL A 60 -2.75 3.56 5.33
C VAL A 60 -2.85 2.15 4.75
N VAL A 61 -2.60 1.15 5.59
CA VAL A 61 -2.79 -0.26 5.24
C VAL A 61 -4.28 -0.56 5.21
N GLU A 62 -4.87 -0.58 4.02
CA GLU A 62 -6.28 -0.90 3.79
C GLU A 62 -6.48 -2.11 2.88
N ASP A 63 -5.42 -2.60 2.25
CA ASP A 63 -5.53 -3.66 1.28
C ASP A 63 -4.57 -4.84 1.57
N ARG A 64 -4.80 -5.97 0.88
CA ARG A 64 -4.01 -7.18 1.03
C ARG A 64 -3.42 -7.64 -0.29
N MET A 65 -2.26 -8.26 -0.18
CA MET A 65 -1.60 -8.89 -1.31
C MET A 65 -1.95 -10.38 -1.33
N ASN A 66 -1.75 -11.04 -2.47
CA ASN A 66 -1.80 -12.50 -2.52
C ASN A 66 -0.93 -13.12 -1.41
N ARG A 67 -1.46 -14.14 -0.71
CA ARG A 67 -0.85 -14.79 0.48
C ARG A 67 0.60 -15.25 0.27
N ARG A 68 1.04 -15.49 -0.97
CA ARG A 68 2.44 -15.84 -1.27
C ARG A 68 3.44 -14.73 -0.90
N TYR A 69 3.01 -13.48 -0.85
CA TYR A 69 3.86 -12.34 -0.48
C TYR A 69 3.78 -12.09 1.02
N LYS A 70 4.90 -12.29 1.71
CA LYS A 70 4.96 -12.19 3.18
C LYS A 70 5.44 -10.84 3.69
N THR A 71 6.41 -10.21 3.02
CA THR A 71 7.15 -9.04 3.55
C THR A 71 7.21 -7.88 2.54
N ARG A 72 6.22 -7.78 1.65
CA ARG A 72 6.15 -6.76 0.59
C ARG A 72 5.06 -5.75 0.88
N ILE A 73 5.23 -4.57 0.31
CA ILE A 73 4.17 -3.57 0.21
C ILE A 73 3.82 -3.34 -1.26
N ASP A 74 2.55 -3.03 -1.53
CA ASP A 74 2.06 -2.64 -2.87
C ASP A 74 1.36 -1.30 -2.76
N ILE A 75 1.90 -0.27 -3.43
CA ILE A 75 1.35 1.09 -3.34
C ILE A 75 0.28 1.26 -4.41
N TRP A 76 -0.89 1.76 -4.02
CA TRP A 76 -1.96 2.03 -4.98
C TRP A 76 -1.65 3.29 -5.81
N PHE A 77 -1.90 3.21 -7.10
CA PHE A 77 -1.87 4.33 -8.04
C PHE A 77 -3.20 4.40 -8.83
N PRO A 78 -3.66 5.61 -9.19
CA PRO A 78 -4.89 5.78 -9.95
C PRO A 78 -4.79 5.24 -11.39
N GLU A 79 -3.58 5.23 -11.95
CA GLU A 79 -3.33 4.83 -13.34
C GLU A 79 -2.29 3.71 -13.43
N ARG A 80 -2.53 2.75 -14.32
CA ARG A 80 -1.63 1.63 -14.57
C ARG A 80 -0.24 2.05 -15.02
N GLU A 81 -0.15 3.11 -15.84
CA GLU A 81 1.15 3.60 -16.33
C GLU A 81 1.99 4.18 -15.19
N LEU A 82 1.38 4.84 -14.20
CA LEU A 82 2.09 5.31 -13.01
C LEU A 82 2.64 4.13 -12.19
N ALA A 83 1.86 3.06 -12.03
CA ALA A 83 2.31 1.84 -11.36
C ALA A 83 3.49 1.17 -12.10
N LYS A 84 3.46 1.14 -13.44
CA LYS A 84 4.57 0.64 -14.26
C LYS A 84 5.82 1.49 -14.13
N ILE A 85 5.70 2.82 -14.18
CA ILE A 85 6.80 3.77 -14.02
C ILE A 85 7.43 3.63 -12.63
N PHE A 86 6.61 3.42 -11.59
CA PHE A 86 7.10 3.17 -10.24
C PHE A 86 8.01 1.95 -10.20
N GLY A 87 7.56 0.82 -10.76
CA GLY A 87 8.34 -0.42 -10.84
C GLY A 87 8.62 -1.08 -9.47
N ILE A 88 9.54 -2.05 -9.46
CA ILE A 88 9.91 -2.78 -8.23
C ILE A 88 11.17 -2.17 -7.64
N LYS A 89 11.16 -1.84 -6.34
CA LYS A 89 12.38 -1.37 -5.63
C LYS A 89 12.36 -1.70 -4.15
N LYS A 90 13.55 -1.72 -3.54
CA LYS A 90 13.70 -1.79 -2.08
C LYS A 90 13.56 -0.39 -1.50
N VAL A 91 12.75 -0.24 -0.48
CA VAL A 91 12.49 1.03 0.20
C VAL A 91 12.60 0.85 1.71
N SER A 92 12.92 1.93 2.41
CA SER A 92 12.74 2.00 3.85
C SER A 92 11.36 2.58 4.15
N ILE A 93 10.61 1.91 5.02
CA ILE A 93 9.33 2.39 5.53
C ILE A 93 9.43 2.67 7.02
N GLU A 94 8.67 3.66 7.45
CA GLU A 94 8.51 4.01 8.85
C GLU A 94 7.07 3.72 9.27
N VAL A 95 6.87 2.88 10.29
CA VAL A 95 5.56 2.69 10.91
C VAL A 95 5.36 3.80 11.94
N VAL A 96 4.35 4.65 11.72
CA VAL A 96 4.13 5.87 12.50
C VAL A 96 3.13 5.66 13.62
N ALA A 97 1.97 5.08 13.30
CA ALA A 97 0.85 4.89 14.23
C ALA A 97 -0.19 3.92 13.65
N MET A 98 -1.34 3.81 14.33
CA MET A 98 -2.55 3.18 13.82
C MET A 98 -3.60 4.25 13.56
N ALA A 99 -4.33 4.14 12.45
CA ALA A 99 -5.51 4.93 12.18
C ALA A 99 -6.57 4.66 13.26
N PRO A 100 -7.33 5.68 13.69
CA PRO A 100 -8.48 5.46 14.57
C PRO A 100 -9.44 4.45 13.93
N GLN A 101 -9.82 3.43 14.69
CA GLN A 101 -10.93 2.55 14.30
C GLN A 101 -12.22 3.28 14.68
N ASN A 102 -13.05 3.60 13.68
CA ASN A 102 -14.42 4.06 13.92
C ASN A 102 -15.33 2.91 14.28
#